data_AF-A0A842HK99-F1
#
_entry.id   AF-A0A842HK99-F1
#
_cell.length_a   1.000
_cell.length_b   1.000
_cell.length_c   1.000
_cell.angle_alpha   90.00
_cell.angle_beta   90.00
_cell.angle_gamma   90.00
#
_symmetry.space_group_name_H-M   'P 1'
#
loop_
_entity.id
_entity.type
_entity.pdbx_description
1 polymer ?
#
loop_
_entity_poly.entity_id
_entity_poly.type
_entity_poly.pdbx_seq_one_letter_code
_entity_poly.pdbx_strand_id
1 'polypeptide(L)'
;MIKSLKCLPLFTLCAAVVVPGAHCLAEPPSGRDWVLVFEDDFDYPDDALEVNWISENRSNAGHILSSRWRENAVVSEGTLKLVARKEKRGGQEWTAGNIWTRAIWKYGYFECRYKYAAASGTNNSFWLMTQKWQNVPEQDGVKRFEIDINEGHYPDEINMNLHNYTDVSWSPNSPRGRNRPNWPKSYTLSSRSDSRADREVILDIPVQTTKLRFSTKHDSYFHLRSLRVFPKKMDGNYPSPYVDKLPDGLVDYAREANVRHSRTFDTYAQTNPPEAAVDGNISTSWISLGQGEAVYELDFGDEPREVGCVQFVTGWNNPAENGYTGYINDYCIEYWNGNDWVEIASLDDNVVVDKDLSEEFHTYALEWNEDELIWYFDGKEIRRLKNYCAFYESPVWLSLAITYGSGKVGPEVDGTQMEVDYVKIWQERGKETVQDESWLQR
;
A
#
# COMPACT_ATOMS: atom_id res chain seq x y z
N MET A 1 -73.54 1.70 -42.94
CA MET A 1 -72.92 0.46 -42.46
C MET A 1 -71.50 0.77 -41.96
N ILE A 2 -71.32 0.61 -40.65
CA ILE A 2 -70.13 0.23 -39.88
C ILE A 2 -68.74 0.75 -40.31
N LYS A 3 -68.34 1.80 -39.57
CA LYS A 3 -67.03 2.16 -38.96
C LYS A 3 -65.75 1.43 -39.43
N SER A 4 -64.81 2.24 -39.94
CA SER A 4 -63.37 1.98 -40.12
C SER A 4 -62.66 1.79 -38.77
N LEU A 5 -62.08 0.60 -38.53
CA LEU A 5 -61.13 0.34 -37.45
C LEU A 5 -59.71 0.74 -37.87
N LYS A 6 -59.03 1.48 -36.99
CA LYS A 6 -57.61 1.86 -37.08
C LYS A 6 -56.74 0.68 -36.62
N CYS A 7 -55.74 0.29 -37.42
CA CYS A 7 -54.63 -0.55 -36.95
C CYS A 7 -53.66 0.32 -36.11
N LEU A 8 -53.41 -0.07 -34.87
CA LEU A 8 -52.29 0.40 -34.06
C LEU A 8 -51.04 -0.45 -34.35
N PRO A 9 -49.82 0.12 -34.28
CA PRO A 9 -48.59 -0.65 -34.38
C PRO A 9 -48.35 -1.44 -33.09
N LEU A 10 -47.91 -2.70 -33.26
CA LEU A 10 -47.45 -3.58 -32.20
C LEU A 10 -46.12 -3.03 -31.66
N PHE A 11 -46.11 -2.46 -30.46
CA PHE A 11 -44.87 -2.18 -29.74
C PHE A 11 -44.42 -3.48 -29.07
N THR A 12 -43.36 -4.10 -29.61
CA THR A 12 -42.65 -5.18 -28.93
C THR A 12 -41.97 -4.58 -27.70
N LEU A 13 -42.46 -4.96 -26.53
CA LEU A 13 -41.86 -4.62 -25.25
C LEU A 13 -40.55 -5.43 -25.13
N CYS A 14 -39.41 -4.86 -25.51
CA CYS A 14 -38.12 -5.39 -25.07
C CYS A 14 -38.07 -5.19 -23.55
N ALA A 15 -38.21 -6.29 -22.80
CA ALA A 15 -37.89 -6.29 -21.39
C ALA A 15 -36.41 -5.88 -21.26
N ALA A 16 -36.16 -4.71 -20.68
CA ALA A 16 -34.83 -4.34 -20.25
C ALA A 16 -34.37 -5.40 -19.26
N VAL A 17 -33.37 -6.18 -19.64
CA VAL A 17 -32.58 -6.95 -18.68
C VAL A 17 -31.87 -5.90 -17.83
N VAL A 18 -32.37 -5.70 -16.61
CA VAL A 18 -31.64 -4.97 -15.59
C VAL A 18 -30.47 -5.87 -15.21
N VAL A 19 -29.29 -5.58 -15.77
CA VAL A 19 -28.04 -6.14 -15.27
C VAL A 19 -27.77 -5.44 -13.93
N PRO A 20 -27.81 -6.14 -12.79
CA PRO A 20 -27.41 -5.55 -11.53
C PRO A 20 -25.88 -5.51 -11.51
N GLY A 21 -25.31 -4.31 -11.52
CA GLY A 21 -23.86 -4.11 -11.46
C GLY A 21 -23.42 -2.85 -12.18
N ALA A 22 -23.92 -1.68 -11.77
CA ALA A 22 -23.19 -0.44 -12.03
C ALA A 22 -21.94 -0.47 -11.15
N HIS A 23 -20.93 -1.22 -11.56
CA HIS A 23 -19.59 -1.04 -11.03
C HIS A 23 -19.22 0.40 -11.38
N CYS A 24 -19.02 1.22 -10.36
CA CYS A 24 -18.51 2.57 -10.53
C CYS A 24 -17.14 2.42 -11.24
N LEU A 25 -17.09 2.67 -12.55
CA LEU A 25 -15.82 2.84 -13.24
C LEU A 25 -15.17 4.05 -12.56
N ALA A 26 -13.95 3.88 -12.08
CA ALA A 26 -13.22 5.01 -11.57
C ALA A 26 -12.87 5.90 -12.79
N GLU A 27 -13.00 7.20 -12.57
CA GLU A 27 -12.80 8.24 -13.58
C GLU A 27 -11.84 9.25 -12.96
N PRO A 28 -11.09 10.01 -13.78
CA PRO A 28 -10.23 11.06 -13.25
C PRO A 28 -10.98 12.03 -12.33
N PRO A 29 -10.34 12.53 -11.26
CA PRO A 29 -10.95 13.47 -10.33
C PRO A 29 -11.54 14.68 -11.05
N SER A 30 -12.74 15.10 -10.64
CA SER A 30 -13.38 16.30 -11.17
C SER A 30 -12.54 17.54 -10.90
N GLY A 31 -12.58 18.52 -11.82
CA GLY A 31 -11.89 19.81 -11.64
C GLY A 31 -10.75 20.08 -12.62
N ARG A 32 -10.47 19.13 -13.53
CA ARG A 32 -9.60 19.34 -14.70
C ARG A 32 -10.26 18.84 -15.98
N ASP A 33 -9.79 19.36 -17.12
CA ASP A 33 -10.22 18.92 -18.45
C ASP A 33 -9.36 17.73 -18.89
N TRP A 34 -9.78 16.54 -18.48
CA TRP A 34 -9.09 15.30 -18.77
C TRP A 34 -9.42 14.77 -20.17
N VAL A 35 -8.40 14.25 -20.85
CA VAL A 35 -8.50 13.58 -22.15
C VAL A 35 -7.95 12.17 -22.00
N LEU A 36 -8.71 11.15 -22.39
CA LEU A 36 -8.21 9.78 -22.48
C LEU A 36 -7.16 9.70 -23.59
N VAL A 37 -5.93 9.35 -23.24
CA VAL A 37 -4.78 9.29 -24.17
C VAL A 37 -4.28 7.86 -24.41
N PHE A 38 -4.70 6.92 -23.57
CA PHE A 38 -4.41 5.49 -23.72
C PHE A 38 -5.47 4.66 -23.00
N GLU A 39 -5.89 3.58 -23.64
CA GLU A 39 -6.80 2.58 -23.10
C GLU A 39 -6.40 1.22 -23.66
N ASP A 40 -6.41 0.21 -22.79
CA ASP A 40 -6.28 -1.18 -23.16
C ASP A 40 -7.26 -2.00 -22.31
N ASP A 41 -8.26 -2.60 -22.95
CA ASP A 41 -9.30 -3.44 -22.35
C ASP A 41 -9.04 -4.94 -22.55
N PHE A 42 -7.91 -5.29 -23.17
CA PHE A 42 -7.49 -6.67 -23.42
C PHE A 42 -8.54 -7.55 -24.14
N ASP A 43 -9.48 -6.97 -24.90
CA ASP A 43 -10.46 -7.71 -25.71
C ASP A 43 -9.91 -8.01 -27.11
N TYR A 44 -8.83 -8.79 -27.16
CA TYR A 44 -8.17 -9.17 -28.41
C TYR A 44 -7.43 -10.52 -28.32
N PRO A 45 -7.01 -11.12 -29.46
CA PRO A 45 -6.19 -12.33 -29.46
C PRO A 45 -4.85 -12.15 -28.73
N ASP A 46 -4.37 -13.18 -28.02
CA ASP A 46 -3.16 -13.10 -27.17
C ASP A 46 -1.93 -12.52 -27.88
N ASP A 47 -1.70 -12.87 -29.14
CA ASP A 47 -0.54 -12.40 -29.90
C ASP A 47 -0.54 -10.88 -30.15
N ALA A 48 -1.69 -10.21 -30.04
CA ALA A 48 -1.80 -8.76 -30.17
C ALA A 48 -1.33 -7.98 -28.93
N LEU A 49 -1.07 -8.63 -27.78
CA LEU A 49 -0.59 -7.94 -26.56
C LEU A 49 0.66 -7.08 -26.82
N GLU A 50 1.57 -7.56 -27.68
CA GLU A 50 2.84 -6.88 -27.95
C GLU A 50 2.70 -5.63 -28.83
N VAL A 51 1.48 -5.30 -29.29
CA VAL A 51 1.20 -4.02 -29.98
C VAL A 51 1.43 -2.86 -29.03
N ASN A 52 0.84 -2.91 -27.83
CA ASN A 52 0.94 -1.84 -26.84
C ASN A 52 1.99 -2.12 -25.77
N TRP A 53 2.34 -3.39 -25.55
CA TRP A 53 3.17 -3.83 -24.43
C TRP A 53 4.48 -4.46 -24.89
N ILE A 54 5.45 -4.49 -23.98
CA ILE A 54 6.70 -5.24 -24.10
C ILE A 54 6.78 -6.19 -22.93
N SER A 55 6.95 -7.49 -23.21
CA SER A 55 7.17 -8.48 -22.17
C SER A 55 8.63 -8.66 -21.79
N GLU A 56 8.88 -8.78 -20.48
CA GLU A 56 10.18 -9.18 -19.98
C GLU A 56 10.45 -10.65 -20.33
N ASN A 57 11.67 -10.95 -20.77
CA ASN A 57 12.09 -12.29 -21.19
C ASN A 57 13.46 -12.66 -20.59
N ARG A 58 13.59 -12.55 -19.27
CA ARG A 58 14.83 -12.81 -18.54
C ARG A 58 14.61 -13.20 -17.07
N SER A 59 15.70 -13.65 -16.45
CA SER A 59 15.79 -13.88 -15.02
C SER A 59 16.19 -12.60 -14.28
N ASN A 60 15.55 -12.32 -13.14
CA ASN A 60 15.82 -11.20 -12.24
C ASN A 60 16.22 -11.71 -10.85
N ALA A 61 17.09 -12.74 -10.81
CA ALA A 61 17.50 -13.41 -9.57
C ALA A 61 17.93 -12.43 -8.46
N GLY A 62 17.49 -12.70 -7.24
CA GLY A 62 17.74 -11.86 -6.07
C GLY A 62 16.55 -11.92 -5.12
N HIS A 63 15.93 -10.76 -4.86
CA HIS A 63 14.72 -10.67 -4.04
C HIS A 63 13.47 -11.19 -4.74
N ILE A 64 13.49 -11.21 -6.08
CA ILE A 64 12.48 -11.85 -6.90
C ILE A 64 12.89 -13.32 -7.10
N LEU A 65 11.96 -14.22 -6.81
CA LEU A 65 12.13 -15.68 -6.87
C LEU A 65 11.59 -16.28 -8.19
N SER A 66 10.87 -15.50 -9.00
CA SER A 66 10.41 -15.89 -10.33
C SER A 66 11.23 -15.26 -11.47
N SER A 67 11.50 -16.05 -12.50
CA SER A 67 11.98 -15.52 -13.79
C SER A 67 10.80 -15.03 -14.64
N ARG A 68 11.06 -14.16 -15.62
CA ARG A 68 10.03 -13.42 -16.35
C ARG A 68 9.98 -13.79 -17.82
N TRP A 69 8.79 -14.11 -18.32
CA TRP A 69 8.60 -14.55 -19.70
C TRP A 69 7.26 -14.13 -20.29
N ARG A 70 7.24 -13.89 -21.61
CA ARG A 70 6.02 -13.58 -22.38
C ARG A 70 4.93 -14.63 -22.19
N GLU A 71 5.28 -15.91 -22.10
CA GLU A 71 4.29 -17.00 -21.97
C GLU A 71 3.54 -16.99 -20.62
N ASN A 72 3.98 -16.16 -19.69
CA ASN A 72 3.30 -15.90 -18.43
C ASN A 72 2.40 -14.65 -18.46
N ALA A 73 2.38 -13.87 -19.55
CA ALA A 73 1.44 -12.77 -19.75
C ALA A 73 0.47 -13.19 -20.87
N VAL A 74 -0.76 -13.55 -20.49
CA VAL A 74 -1.73 -14.21 -21.38
C VAL A 74 -3.00 -13.37 -21.46
N VAL A 75 -3.37 -12.92 -22.65
CA VAL A 75 -4.68 -12.31 -22.89
C VAL A 75 -5.67 -13.39 -23.27
N SER A 76 -6.76 -13.47 -22.52
CA SER A 76 -7.85 -14.42 -22.78
C SER A 76 -9.10 -13.99 -22.03
N GLU A 77 -10.27 -14.26 -22.59
CA GLU A 77 -11.57 -13.97 -21.94
C GLU A 77 -11.78 -12.47 -21.63
N GLY A 78 -11.20 -11.58 -22.44
CA GLY A 78 -11.31 -10.13 -22.28
C GLY A 78 -10.49 -9.56 -21.13
N THR A 79 -9.49 -10.29 -20.62
CA THR A 79 -8.58 -9.82 -19.56
C THR A 79 -7.13 -10.22 -19.85
N LEU A 80 -6.18 -9.49 -19.26
CA LEU A 80 -4.78 -9.88 -19.18
C LEU A 80 -4.53 -10.68 -17.89
N LYS A 81 -3.89 -11.84 -18.02
CA LYS A 81 -3.52 -12.72 -16.91
C LYS A 81 -1.99 -12.79 -16.81
N LEU A 82 -1.43 -12.29 -15.72
CA LEU A 82 -0.03 -12.50 -15.37
C LEU A 82 0.05 -13.74 -14.48
N VAL A 83 0.49 -14.87 -15.03
CA VAL A 83 0.36 -16.21 -14.42
C VAL A 83 1.66 -16.65 -13.76
N ALA A 84 1.60 -17.06 -12.49
CA ALA A 84 2.71 -17.72 -11.80
C ALA A 84 2.72 -19.23 -12.13
N ARG A 85 3.89 -19.78 -12.42
CA ARG A 85 4.06 -21.22 -12.68
C ARG A 85 5.24 -21.80 -11.90
N LYS A 86 5.05 -23.01 -11.36
CA LYS A 86 6.10 -23.83 -10.78
C LYS A 86 6.90 -24.51 -11.89
N GLU A 87 7.83 -23.76 -12.45
CA GLU A 87 8.68 -24.24 -13.53
C GLU A 87 10.10 -23.74 -13.34
N LYS A 88 11.07 -24.66 -13.50
CA LYS A 88 12.48 -24.30 -13.45
C LYS A 88 12.94 -23.70 -14.77
N ARG A 89 13.06 -22.37 -14.82
CA ARG A 89 13.53 -21.61 -16.00
C ARG A 89 14.36 -20.41 -15.55
N GLY A 90 15.36 -20.03 -16.35
CA GLY A 90 16.21 -18.88 -16.04
C GLY A 90 16.98 -18.98 -14.70
N GLY A 91 17.25 -20.19 -14.21
CA GLY A 91 17.93 -20.42 -12.93
C GLY A 91 17.06 -20.20 -11.68
N GLN A 92 15.75 -19.99 -11.84
CA GLN A 92 14.79 -19.81 -10.76
C GLN A 92 13.76 -20.95 -10.76
N GLU A 93 13.13 -21.20 -9.62
CA GLU A 93 12.18 -22.31 -9.41
C GLU A 93 10.72 -21.94 -9.71
N TRP A 94 10.50 -20.70 -10.16
CA TRP A 94 9.21 -20.13 -10.53
C TRP A 94 9.36 -19.27 -11.81
N THR A 95 8.29 -19.15 -12.57
CA THR A 95 8.13 -18.19 -13.68
C THR A 95 6.89 -17.33 -13.45
N ALA A 96 6.89 -16.08 -13.89
CA ALA A 96 5.71 -15.20 -13.84
C ALA A 96 5.76 -14.04 -14.85
N GLY A 97 4.62 -13.39 -15.09
CA GLY A 97 4.49 -12.32 -16.08
C GLY A 97 4.99 -10.96 -15.57
N ASN A 98 5.67 -10.20 -16.44
CA ASN A 98 6.04 -8.80 -16.22
C ASN A 98 6.03 -8.10 -17.59
N ILE A 99 5.24 -7.05 -17.72
CA ILE A 99 5.12 -6.26 -18.95
C ILE A 99 5.20 -4.76 -18.66
N TRP A 100 5.55 -3.98 -19.68
CA TRP A 100 5.44 -2.51 -19.62
C TRP A 100 4.97 -1.94 -20.95
N THR A 101 4.33 -0.77 -20.90
CA THR A 101 3.83 -0.10 -22.09
C THR A 101 4.98 0.31 -23.01
N ARG A 102 4.71 0.29 -24.32
CA ARG A 102 5.57 0.97 -25.29
C ARG A 102 5.49 2.47 -25.07
N ALA A 103 4.29 3.02 -25.06
CA ALA A 103 4.11 4.43 -24.79
C ALA A 103 4.65 4.81 -23.40
N ILE A 104 5.12 6.06 -23.31
CA ILE A 104 5.62 6.67 -22.07
C ILE A 104 4.89 7.99 -21.87
N TRP A 105 4.65 8.35 -20.60
CA TRP A 105 3.94 9.57 -20.26
C TRP A 105 4.67 10.31 -19.14
N LYS A 106 4.49 11.63 -19.13
CA LYS A 106 4.80 12.47 -17.98
C LYS A 106 3.52 13.16 -17.51
N TYR A 107 3.20 12.95 -16.24
CA TYR A 107 1.97 13.43 -15.59
C TYR A 107 0.68 12.89 -16.22
N GLY A 108 -0.38 12.88 -15.42
CA GLY A 108 -1.67 12.35 -15.83
C GLY A 108 -2.43 11.70 -14.68
N TYR A 109 -3.58 11.12 -15.03
CA TYR A 109 -4.29 10.18 -14.19
C TYR A 109 -4.10 8.79 -14.77
N PHE A 110 -3.55 7.86 -13.98
CA PHE A 110 -3.21 6.50 -14.39
C PHE A 110 -4.06 5.54 -13.59
N GLU A 111 -4.85 4.71 -14.24
CA GLU A 111 -5.73 3.77 -13.58
C GLU A 111 -5.56 2.37 -14.15
N CYS A 112 -5.57 1.38 -13.26
CA CYS A 112 -5.59 -0.03 -13.61
C CYS A 112 -6.67 -0.72 -12.78
N ARG A 113 -7.53 -1.51 -13.44
CA ARG A 113 -8.51 -2.35 -12.77
C ARG A 113 -8.04 -3.80 -12.78
N TYR A 114 -7.77 -4.36 -11.60
CA TYR A 114 -7.28 -5.73 -11.48
C TYR A 114 -7.65 -6.37 -10.15
N LYS A 115 -7.49 -7.69 -10.09
CA LYS A 115 -7.54 -8.49 -8.85
C LYS A 115 -6.23 -9.25 -8.67
N TYR A 116 -5.88 -9.54 -7.42
CA TYR A 116 -4.61 -10.15 -7.06
C TYR A 116 -4.55 -11.64 -7.42
N ALA A 117 -3.34 -12.16 -7.53
CA ALA A 117 -3.07 -13.58 -7.42
C ALA A 117 -3.40 -14.07 -6.00
N ALA A 118 -4.30 -15.05 -5.90
CA ALA A 118 -4.83 -15.59 -4.64
C ALA A 118 -3.84 -16.50 -3.87
N ALA A 119 -2.64 -16.01 -3.58
CA ALA A 119 -1.65 -16.77 -2.81
C ALA A 119 -0.64 -15.88 -2.06
N SER A 120 -0.26 -16.30 -0.86
CA SER A 120 0.84 -15.69 -0.12
C SER A 120 2.17 -15.83 -0.88
N GLY A 121 3.05 -14.85 -0.72
CA GLY A 121 4.32 -14.79 -1.46
C GLY A 121 4.22 -14.17 -2.86
N THR A 122 3.01 -13.74 -3.26
CA THR A 122 2.77 -13.00 -4.51
C THR A 122 2.86 -11.49 -4.30
N ASN A 123 3.51 -10.80 -5.23
CA ASN A 123 3.56 -9.35 -5.33
C ASN A 123 2.84 -8.91 -6.61
N ASN A 124 1.77 -8.13 -6.47
CA ASN A 124 0.83 -7.74 -7.53
C ASN A 124 1.02 -6.25 -7.83
N SER A 125 1.78 -5.95 -8.88
CA SER A 125 2.36 -4.62 -9.07
C SER A 125 1.75 -3.86 -10.25
N PHE A 126 1.35 -2.62 -9.99
CA PHE A 126 1.06 -1.57 -10.96
C PHE A 126 1.90 -0.34 -10.62
N TRP A 127 2.83 0.05 -11.50
CA TRP A 127 3.87 1.02 -11.15
C TRP A 127 4.41 1.77 -12.38
N LEU A 128 5.15 2.85 -12.14
CA LEU A 128 5.87 3.62 -13.15
C LEU A 128 7.34 3.72 -12.75
N MET A 129 8.27 3.42 -13.66
CA MET A 129 9.70 3.56 -13.40
C MET A 129 10.48 4.00 -14.63
N THR A 130 11.36 4.98 -14.41
CA THR A 130 12.38 5.35 -15.40
C THR A 130 13.28 4.15 -15.74
N GLN A 131 13.45 3.91 -17.04
CA GLN A 131 14.13 2.75 -17.56
C GLN A 131 15.61 2.99 -17.84
N LYS A 132 16.40 1.92 -17.78
CA LYS A 132 17.83 1.97 -18.07
C LYS A 132 18.15 2.46 -19.50
N TRP A 133 17.26 2.20 -20.46
CA TRP A 133 17.40 2.65 -21.84
C TRP A 133 17.06 4.14 -22.03
N GLN A 134 16.37 4.76 -21.07
CA GLN A 134 16.09 6.18 -21.11
C GLN A 134 17.36 6.99 -20.78
N ASN A 135 17.67 7.96 -21.63
CA ASN A 135 18.74 8.93 -21.42
C ASN A 135 18.28 10.07 -20.51
N VAL A 136 17.97 9.73 -19.25
CA VAL A 136 17.53 10.70 -18.24
C VAL A 136 18.67 11.70 -17.98
N PRO A 137 18.45 13.02 -18.12
CA PRO A 137 19.49 14.05 -17.95
C PRO A 137 19.76 14.33 -16.46
N GLU A 138 20.27 13.33 -15.74
CA GLU A 138 20.44 13.38 -14.27
C GLU A 138 21.33 14.54 -13.80
N GLN A 139 22.27 14.95 -14.64
CA GLN A 139 23.17 16.09 -14.40
C GLN A 139 22.44 17.44 -14.33
N ASP A 140 21.23 17.55 -14.89
CA ASP A 140 20.41 18.77 -14.88
C ASP A 140 19.45 18.78 -13.68
N GLY A 141 19.67 17.91 -12.69
CA GLY A 141 18.85 17.81 -11.48
C GLY A 141 17.62 16.92 -11.63
N VAL A 142 17.34 16.38 -12.82
CA VAL A 142 16.30 15.37 -13.05
C VAL A 142 16.68 14.07 -12.34
N LYS A 143 15.70 13.33 -11.83
CA LYS A 143 15.94 12.09 -11.10
C LYS A 143 15.38 10.90 -11.87
N ARG A 144 16.10 9.78 -11.79
CA ARG A 144 15.51 8.46 -11.97
C ARG A 144 14.64 8.16 -10.77
N PHE A 145 13.44 7.69 -11.03
CA PHE A 145 12.45 7.45 -10.01
C PHE A 145 11.65 6.19 -10.28
N GLU A 146 10.89 5.81 -9.27
CA GLU A 146 9.84 4.81 -9.31
C GLU A 146 8.66 5.29 -8.47
N ILE A 147 7.46 5.16 -9.02
CA ILE A 147 6.20 5.37 -8.32
C ILE A 147 5.47 4.03 -8.32
N ASP A 148 5.29 3.45 -7.14
CA ASP A 148 4.45 2.28 -6.95
C ASP A 148 3.02 2.78 -6.71
N ILE A 149 2.15 2.62 -7.71
CA ILE A 149 0.72 2.89 -7.55
C ILE A 149 0.15 1.84 -6.62
N ASN A 150 0.54 0.59 -6.85
CA ASN A 150 0.30 -0.50 -5.93
C ASN A 150 1.39 -1.57 -6.11
N GLU A 151 2.13 -1.87 -5.05
CA GLU A 151 2.99 -3.04 -4.88
C GLU A 151 2.31 -4.03 -3.91
N GLY A 152 1.24 -4.64 -4.38
CA GLY A 152 0.26 -5.28 -3.52
C GLY A 152 0.61 -6.69 -3.07
N HIS A 153 0.36 -7.02 -1.80
CA HIS A 153 0.52 -8.38 -1.29
C HIS A 153 -0.83 -9.01 -0.94
N TYR A 154 -1.00 -10.27 -1.33
CA TYR A 154 -2.17 -11.05 -0.97
C TYR A 154 -2.29 -11.24 0.56
N PRO A 155 -3.50 -11.15 1.14
CA PRO A 155 -4.77 -10.94 0.45
C PRO A 155 -5.16 -9.48 0.20
N ASP A 156 -4.62 -8.54 0.96
CA ASP A 156 -5.31 -7.26 1.19
C ASP A 156 -4.38 -6.07 1.43
N GLU A 157 -3.09 -6.22 1.15
CA GLU A 157 -2.09 -5.18 1.33
C GLU A 157 -1.93 -4.37 0.03
N ILE A 158 -1.98 -3.05 0.17
CA ILE A 158 -1.68 -2.06 -0.88
C ILE A 158 -0.44 -1.30 -0.42
N ASN A 159 0.66 -1.47 -1.15
CA ASN A 159 1.88 -0.69 -0.89
C ASN A 159 2.04 0.41 -1.92
N MET A 160 2.21 1.63 -1.45
CA MET A 160 2.44 2.81 -2.27
C MET A 160 3.81 3.34 -1.93
N ASN A 161 4.64 3.62 -2.93
CA ASN A 161 5.98 4.17 -2.69
C ASN A 161 6.35 5.21 -3.73
N LEU A 162 7.24 6.12 -3.33
CA LEU A 162 8.04 6.93 -4.23
C LEU A 162 9.51 6.65 -3.93
N HIS A 163 10.28 6.25 -4.94
CA HIS A 163 11.72 6.03 -4.81
C HIS A 163 12.50 7.02 -5.67
N ASN A 164 13.58 7.56 -5.13
CA ASN A 164 14.58 8.32 -5.88
C ASN A 164 15.82 7.47 -6.10
N TYR A 165 16.07 7.07 -7.35
CA TYR A 165 17.20 6.22 -7.71
C TYR A 165 18.48 6.96 -8.06
N THR A 166 18.39 8.26 -8.32
CA THR A 166 19.54 9.11 -8.66
C THR A 166 20.30 9.56 -7.42
N ASP A 167 19.61 10.06 -6.41
CA ASP A 167 20.27 10.60 -5.22
C ASP A 167 20.72 9.47 -4.31
N VAL A 168 22.04 9.39 -4.10
CA VAL A 168 22.67 8.37 -3.28
C VAL A 168 23.47 9.04 -2.19
N SER A 169 23.15 8.73 -0.94
CA SER A 169 24.00 9.03 0.21
C SER A 169 24.78 7.77 0.60
N TRP A 170 26.05 7.94 0.95
CA TRP A 170 26.81 6.84 1.53
C TRP A 170 26.45 6.70 3.01
N SER A 171 26.11 5.49 3.41
CA SER A 171 25.82 5.17 4.80
C SER A 171 26.50 3.85 5.14
N PRO A 172 27.46 3.83 6.07
CA PRO A 172 28.08 2.59 6.54
C PRO A 172 27.06 1.66 7.22
N ASN A 173 25.89 2.21 7.54
CA ASN A 173 24.80 1.55 8.24
C ASN A 173 23.75 0.93 7.29
N SER A 174 23.86 1.16 5.98
CA SER A 174 23.02 0.49 4.98
C SER A 174 23.57 -0.90 4.66
N PRO A 175 22.73 -1.96 4.54
CA PRO A 175 23.16 -3.28 4.08
C PRO A 175 23.89 -3.26 2.72
N ARG A 176 23.64 -2.23 1.90
CA ARG A 176 24.28 -2.03 0.59
C ARG A 176 25.34 -0.92 0.58
N GLY A 177 25.66 -0.35 1.75
CA GLY A 177 26.58 0.78 1.93
C GLY A 177 26.08 2.10 1.33
N ARG A 178 24.82 2.16 0.89
CA ARG A 178 24.22 3.28 0.17
C ARG A 178 22.76 3.42 0.55
N ASN A 179 22.30 4.65 0.80
CA ASN A 179 20.91 5.01 1.04
C ASN A 179 20.39 5.87 -0.09
N ARG A 180 19.11 5.69 -0.40
CA ARG A 180 18.36 6.46 -1.37
C ARG A 180 17.13 7.04 -0.69
N PRO A 181 16.70 8.27 -1.02
CA PRO A 181 15.43 8.78 -0.55
C PRO A 181 14.28 7.88 -1.03
N ASN A 182 13.45 7.46 -0.08
CA ASN A 182 12.24 6.69 -0.31
C ASN A 182 11.11 7.25 0.57
N TRP A 183 9.87 7.11 0.10
CA TRP A 183 8.66 7.51 0.83
C TRP A 183 7.63 6.37 0.79
N PRO A 184 7.80 5.31 1.59
CA PRO A 184 6.85 4.20 1.62
C PRO A 184 5.58 4.53 2.42
N LYS A 185 4.45 3.92 2.05
CA LYS A 185 3.22 3.86 2.85
C LYS A 185 2.46 2.59 2.46
N SER A 186 2.10 1.80 3.45
CA SER A 186 1.28 0.59 3.29
C SER A 186 -0.13 0.84 3.81
N TYR A 187 -1.11 0.20 3.18
CA TYR A 187 -2.50 0.17 3.61
C TYR A 187 -3.02 -1.27 3.56
N THR A 188 -3.57 -1.76 4.66
CA THR A 188 -4.15 -3.12 4.75
C THR A 188 -5.65 -2.99 4.87
N LEU A 189 -6.41 -3.66 4.00
CA LEU A 189 -7.85 -3.46 3.89
C LEU A 189 -8.68 -4.37 4.82
N SER A 190 -8.25 -5.61 5.07
CA SER A 190 -8.97 -6.51 5.96
C SER A 190 -8.47 -6.37 7.40
N SER A 191 -9.41 -6.43 8.33
CA SER A 191 -9.08 -6.64 9.74
C SER A 191 -8.75 -8.10 10.05
N ARG A 192 -8.90 -9.06 9.11
CA ARG A 192 -8.78 -10.51 9.44
C ARG A 192 -7.36 -11.04 9.34
N SER A 193 -6.53 -10.49 8.46
CA SER A 193 -5.10 -10.84 8.42
C SER A 193 -4.32 -10.13 9.53
N ASP A 194 -4.88 -9.03 10.07
CA ASP A 194 -4.20 -8.11 10.96
C ASP A 194 -4.89 -7.87 12.31
N SER A 195 -5.99 -8.58 12.65
CA SER A 195 -6.63 -8.51 13.97
C SER A 195 -5.69 -9.06 15.04
N ARG A 196 -4.75 -8.23 15.44
CA ARG A 196 -3.73 -8.52 16.43
C ARG A 196 -3.78 -7.43 17.47
N ALA A 197 -3.66 -7.86 18.71
CA ALA A 197 -3.55 -6.94 19.84
C ALA A 197 -2.35 -6.01 19.70
N ASP A 198 -1.29 -6.44 19.00
CA ASP A 198 -0.01 -5.75 18.98
C ASP A 198 0.35 -5.06 17.67
N ARG A 199 0.96 -3.88 17.73
CA ARG A 199 1.54 -3.22 16.56
C ARG A 199 3.01 -2.94 16.79
N GLU A 200 3.77 -2.98 15.70
CA GLU A 200 5.17 -2.61 15.64
C GLU A 200 5.36 -1.67 14.45
N VAL A 201 5.62 -0.40 14.74
CA VAL A 201 5.84 0.66 13.76
C VAL A 201 7.32 0.95 13.72
N ILE A 202 8.03 0.37 12.74
CA ILE A 202 9.46 0.62 12.53
C ILE A 202 9.61 1.79 11.57
N LEU A 203 10.38 2.80 11.97
CA LEU A 203 10.68 3.95 11.14
C LEU A 203 11.95 3.71 10.35
N ASP A 204 11.88 3.76 9.02
CA ASP A 204 13.06 3.70 8.15
C ASP A 204 13.99 4.89 8.40
N ILE A 205 13.39 6.07 8.55
CA ILE A 205 14.06 7.30 8.97
C ILE A 205 13.57 7.62 10.39
N PRO A 206 14.44 7.51 11.42
CA PRO A 206 14.02 7.86 12.77
C PRO A 206 13.70 9.35 12.90
N VAL A 207 12.80 9.67 13.80
CA VAL A 207 12.43 11.06 14.12
C VAL A 207 13.08 11.48 15.43
N GLN A 208 13.50 12.74 15.53
CA GLN A 208 13.95 13.35 16.77
C GLN A 208 12.77 14.12 17.37
N THR A 209 12.33 13.75 18.57
CA THR A 209 11.16 14.38 19.19
C THR A 209 11.26 14.44 20.71
N THR A 210 10.65 15.46 21.30
CA THR A 210 10.43 15.54 22.75
C THR A 210 9.10 14.90 23.17
N LYS A 211 8.17 14.67 22.23
CA LYS A 211 6.87 14.08 22.53
C LYS A 211 6.38 13.11 21.47
N LEU A 212 5.62 12.12 21.91
CA LEU A 212 4.95 11.16 21.06
C LEU A 212 3.50 11.01 21.52
N ARG A 213 2.58 10.86 20.59
CA ARG A 213 1.15 10.71 20.87
C ARG A 213 0.62 9.48 20.18
N PHE A 214 -0.11 8.68 20.95
CA PHE A 214 -1.00 7.64 20.48
C PHE A 214 -2.43 8.16 20.61
N SER A 215 -3.25 8.03 19.58
CA SER A 215 -4.69 8.26 19.68
C SER A 215 -5.52 7.22 18.96
N THR A 216 -6.78 7.08 19.35
CA THR A 216 -7.77 6.18 18.72
C THR A 216 -9.16 6.75 18.90
N LYS A 217 -10.01 6.55 17.89
CA LYS A 217 -11.43 6.90 17.87
C LYS A 217 -12.32 5.70 18.27
N HIS A 218 -11.73 4.57 18.67
CA HIS A 218 -12.44 3.39 19.13
C HIS A 218 -13.57 3.75 20.11
N ASP A 219 -14.79 3.32 19.81
CA ASP A 219 -16.02 3.79 20.44
C ASP A 219 -16.38 3.03 21.74
N SER A 220 -15.44 2.24 22.27
CA SER A 220 -15.54 1.51 23.52
C SER A 220 -14.27 1.68 24.37
N TYR A 221 -14.36 1.34 25.66
CA TYR A 221 -13.17 1.26 26.49
C TYR A 221 -12.30 0.11 25.98
N PHE A 222 -10.99 0.30 26.04
CA PHE A 222 -10.01 -0.71 25.66
C PHE A 222 -8.84 -0.69 26.65
N HIS A 223 -8.08 -1.78 26.65
CA HIS A 223 -6.84 -1.86 27.40
C HIS A 223 -5.68 -1.41 26.51
N LEU A 224 -4.83 -0.50 26.98
CA LEU A 224 -3.47 -0.31 26.45
C LEU A 224 -2.50 -0.98 27.43
N ARG A 225 -1.95 -2.13 27.06
CA ARG A 225 -1.12 -2.97 27.94
C ARG A 225 0.35 -2.64 27.89
N SER A 226 0.80 -2.23 26.73
CA SER A 226 2.19 -1.96 26.46
C SER A 226 2.21 -0.88 25.40
N LEU A 227 2.94 0.19 25.65
CA LEU A 227 3.34 1.20 24.69
C LEU A 227 4.82 1.40 24.92
N ARG A 228 5.63 1.07 23.91
CA ARG A 228 7.10 1.08 23.98
C ARG A 228 7.65 1.92 22.87
N VAL A 229 8.74 2.61 23.17
CA VAL A 229 9.40 3.49 22.21
C VAL A 229 10.89 3.22 22.25
N PHE A 230 11.46 2.86 21.10
CA PHE A 230 12.86 2.46 21.00
C PHE A 230 13.65 3.35 20.03
N PRO A 231 14.97 3.49 20.25
CA PRO A 231 15.87 4.05 19.24
C PRO A 231 15.94 3.18 17.99
N LYS A 232 16.43 3.73 16.88
CA LYS A 232 16.61 2.94 15.66
C LYS A 232 17.61 1.82 15.89
N LYS A 233 17.15 0.58 15.67
CA LYS A 233 18.03 -0.58 15.55
C LYS A 233 18.50 -0.77 14.11
N MET A 234 19.80 -0.98 13.98
CA MET A 234 20.50 -1.19 12.70
C MET A 234 20.06 -2.45 11.96
N ASP A 235 19.74 -3.51 12.71
CA ASP A 235 19.25 -4.77 12.17
C ASP A 235 17.73 -4.76 11.92
N GLY A 236 17.04 -3.68 12.31
CA GLY A 236 15.58 -3.57 12.26
C GLY A 236 14.82 -4.51 13.20
N ASN A 237 15.50 -5.35 13.98
CA ASN A 237 14.85 -6.42 14.75
C ASN A 237 14.57 -5.96 16.18
N TYR A 238 13.33 -5.68 16.54
CA TYR A 238 12.97 -5.34 17.92
C TYR A 238 12.50 -6.58 18.70
N PRO A 239 12.60 -6.58 20.04
CA PRO A 239 12.06 -7.68 20.83
C PRO A 239 10.54 -7.76 20.65
N SER A 240 9.96 -8.95 20.81
CA SER A 240 8.50 -9.11 20.75
C SER A 240 7.79 -8.15 21.74
N PRO A 241 6.66 -7.54 21.36
CA PRO A 241 5.90 -6.67 22.26
C PRO A 241 5.31 -7.43 23.47
N TYR A 242 5.33 -8.77 23.43
CA TYR A 242 4.83 -9.66 24.48
C TYR A 242 5.88 -10.12 25.51
N VAL A 243 7.13 -9.66 25.43
CA VAL A 243 8.16 -9.99 26.44
C VAL A 243 8.45 -8.82 27.37
N ASP A 244 8.51 -9.06 28.68
CA ASP A 244 8.77 -8.00 29.67
C ASP A 244 10.26 -7.63 29.74
N LYS A 245 11.14 -8.63 29.63
CA LYS A 245 12.58 -8.46 29.70
C LYS A 245 13.13 -8.06 28.33
N LEU A 246 13.69 -6.86 28.27
CA LEU A 246 14.36 -6.34 27.07
C LEU A 246 15.80 -6.88 26.97
N PRO A 247 16.36 -6.96 25.75
CA PRO A 247 17.78 -7.22 25.53
C PRO A 247 18.66 -6.17 26.22
N ASP A 248 19.84 -6.59 26.70
CA ASP A 248 20.77 -5.69 27.37
C ASP A 248 21.15 -4.51 26.46
N GLY A 249 21.09 -3.29 27.01
CA GLY A 249 21.43 -2.05 26.30
C GLY A 249 20.32 -1.45 25.44
N LEU A 250 19.17 -2.13 25.27
CA LEU A 250 18.00 -1.53 24.63
C LEU A 250 17.17 -0.75 25.66
N VAL A 251 17.05 0.56 25.45
CA VAL A 251 16.27 1.46 26.31
C VAL A 251 14.90 1.69 25.71
N ASP A 252 13.86 1.46 26.51
CA ASP A 252 12.47 1.79 26.19
C ASP A 252 12.14 3.18 26.75
N TYR A 253 12.11 4.19 25.88
CA TYR A 253 11.89 5.59 26.26
C TYR A 253 10.51 5.83 26.87
N ALA A 254 9.53 4.97 26.59
CA ALA A 254 8.20 5.10 27.18
C ALA A 254 8.22 4.90 28.70
N ARG A 255 9.12 4.05 29.21
CA ARG A 255 9.28 3.79 30.66
C ARG A 255 9.83 4.98 31.44
N GLU A 256 10.49 5.91 30.74
CA GLU A 256 11.09 7.12 31.33
C GLU A 256 10.23 8.37 31.09
N ALA A 257 9.16 8.26 30.30
CA ALA A 257 8.36 9.40 29.88
C ALA A 257 7.39 9.86 30.97
N ASN A 258 7.09 11.17 30.97
CA ASN A 258 5.91 11.66 31.68
C ASN A 258 4.68 11.39 30.82
N VAL A 259 3.66 10.78 31.42
CA VAL A 259 2.43 10.40 30.71
C VAL A 259 1.38 11.50 30.84
N ARG A 260 0.77 11.89 29.72
CA ARG A 260 -0.51 12.62 29.69
C ARG A 260 -1.51 11.78 28.92
N HIS A 261 -2.76 11.77 29.35
CA HIS A 261 -3.72 10.87 28.75
C HIS A 261 -5.14 11.45 28.82
N SER A 262 -6.00 11.02 27.92
CA SER A 262 -7.44 11.16 28.03
C SER A 262 -7.95 10.41 29.28
N ARG A 263 -9.15 10.73 29.74
CA ARG A 263 -9.66 10.21 31.01
C ARG A 263 -9.64 8.67 31.08
N THR A 264 -9.22 8.15 32.23
CA THR A 264 -9.27 6.71 32.57
C THR A 264 -10.71 6.31 32.94
N PHE A 265 -11.12 5.08 32.64
CA PHE A 265 -12.43 4.57 33.07
C PHE A 265 -12.52 4.60 34.60
N ASP A 266 -13.49 5.34 35.16
CA ASP A 266 -13.53 5.66 36.59
C ASP A 266 -13.49 4.39 37.48
N THR A 267 -14.15 3.30 37.08
CA THR A 267 -14.16 2.03 37.81
C THR A 267 -12.78 1.38 37.91
N TYR A 268 -11.92 1.59 36.91
CA TYR A 268 -10.61 0.93 36.80
C TYR A 268 -9.45 1.87 37.12
N ALA A 269 -9.70 3.13 37.48
CA ALA A 269 -8.66 4.13 37.71
C ALA A 269 -7.62 3.72 38.77
N GLN A 270 -8.01 2.90 39.75
CA GLN A 270 -7.08 2.41 40.79
C GLN A 270 -6.31 1.15 40.37
N THR A 271 -6.89 0.28 39.54
CA THR A 271 -6.30 -1.01 39.16
C THR A 271 -5.56 -0.96 37.82
N ASN A 272 -5.91 0.01 36.98
CA ASN A 272 -5.43 0.17 35.60
C ASN A 272 -5.07 1.65 35.35
N PRO A 273 -4.13 2.20 36.13
CA PRO A 273 -3.71 3.58 36.00
C PRO A 273 -2.98 3.80 34.66
N PRO A 274 -2.85 5.05 34.18
CA PRO A 274 -2.20 5.34 32.91
C PRO A 274 -0.76 4.82 32.83
N GLU A 275 0.01 4.88 33.93
CA GLU A 275 1.41 4.41 33.98
C GLU A 275 1.54 2.91 33.68
N ALA A 276 0.47 2.13 33.88
CA ALA A 276 0.46 0.70 33.61
C ALA A 276 0.57 0.36 32.11
N ALA A 277 0.39 1.31 31.19
CA ALA A 277 0.65 1.09 29.77
C ALA A 277 2.15 1.13 29.42
N VAL A 278 2.98 1.72 30.27
CA VAL A 278 4.41 1.97 29.98
C VAL A 278 5.33 1.40 31.07
N ASP A 279 4.82 0.57 31.98
CA ASP A 279 5.60 -0.01 33.08
C ASP A 279 6.50 -1.19 32.64
N GLY A 280 6.31 -1.66 31.40
CA GLY A 280 7.06 -2.77 30.82
C GLY A 280 6.53 -4.16 31.20
N ASN A 281 5.34 -4.25 31.79
CA ASN A 281 4.70 -5.50 32.18
C ASN A 281 3.44 -5.76 31.34
N ILE A 282 3.48 -6.76 30.47
CA ILE A 282 2.34 -7.03 29.56
C ILE A 282 1.04 -7.45 30.28
N SER A 283 1.15 -7.86 31.55
CA SER A 283 -0.02 -8.26 32.34
C SER A 283 -0.80 -7.08 32.90
N THR A 284 -0.19 -5.90 33.04
CA THR A 284 -0.84 -4.66 33.47
C THR A 284 -1.37 -3.89 32.24
N SER A 285 -2.17 -2.84 32.48
CA SER A 285 -2.71 -2.00 31.41
C SER A 285 -3.35 -0.74 31.94
N TRP A 286 -3.34 0.31 31.13
CA TRP A 286 -4.27 1.42 31.24
C TRP A 286 -5.61 1.06 30.58
N ILE A 287 -6.75 1.51 31.13
CA ILE A 287 -8.07 1.36 30.51
C ILE A 287 -8.67 2.73 30.19
N SER A 288 -8.97 2.97 28.91
CA SER A 288 -9.58 4.21 28.43
C SER A 288 -11.04 4.36 28.89
N LEU A 289 -11.58 5.58 28.90
CA LEU A 289 -13.00 5.83 29.27
C LEU A 289 -14.01 5.18 28.31
N GLY A 290 -13.64 4.97 27.04
CA GLY A 290 -14.55 4.47 26.00
C GLY A 290 -15.61 5.48 25.55
N GLN A 291 -15.30 6.77 25.63
CA GLN A 291 -16.16 7.85 25.14
C GLN A 291 -15.30 8.94 24.50
N GLY A 292 -15.53 9.20 23.21
CA GLY A 292 -14.72 10.15 22.43
C GLY A 292 -13.33 9.61 22.11
N GLU A 293 -12.51 10.45 21.50
CA GLU A 293 -11.13 10.10 21.16
C GLU A 293 -10.31 9.82 22.43
N ALA A 294 -9.67 8.65 22.48
CA ALA A 294 -8.69 8.33 23.49
C ALA A 294 -7.31 8.80 23.02
N VAL A 295 -6.58 9.48 23.91
CA VAL A 295 -5.26 10.04 23.64
C VAL A 295 -4.31 9.60 24.75
N TYR A 296 -3.09 9.21 24.38
CA TYR A 296 -2.02 8.85 25.29
C TYR A 296 -0.71 9.47 24.77
N GLU A 297 -0.20 10.47 25.48
CA GLU A 297 0.99 11.23 25.15
C GLU A 297 2.14 10.86 26.08
N LEU A 298 3.30 10.66 25.47
CA LEU A 298 4.59 10.50 26.12
C LEU A 298 5.36 11.81 25.97
N ASP A 299 5.77 12.39 27.10
CA ASP A 299 6.63 13.57 27.15
C ASP A 299 8.02 13.13 27.66
N PHE A 300 9.00 13.17 26.76
CA PHE A 300 10.37 12.74 27.00
C PHE A 300 11.24 13.83 27.67
N GLY A 301 10.66 15.00 27.97
CA GLY A 301 11.37 16.16 28.54
C GLY A 301 11.96 17.08 27.47
N ASP A 302 12.97 17.86 27.86
CA ASP A 302 13.50 18.96 27.03
C ASP A 302 14.46 18.47 25.92
N GLU A 303 15.11 17.32 26.11
CA GLU A 303 16.06 16.76 25.16
C GLU A 303 15.36 15.78 24.21
N PRO A 304 15.40 16.00 22.88
CA PRO A 304 14.80 15.09 21.91
C PRO A 304 15.38 13.67 22.01
N ARG A 305 14.50 12.68 21.90
CA ARG A 305 14.88 11.27 21.75
C ARG A 305 14.77 10.87 20.28
N GLU A 306 15.70 10.03 19.85
CA GLU A 306 15.61 9.38 18.54
C GLU A 306 14.58 8.26 18.61
N VAL A 307 13.44 8.41 17.96
CA VAL A 307 12.43 7.37 17.85
C VAL A 307 12.64 6.62 16.54
N GLY A 308 12.96 5.33 16.63
CA GLY A 308 13.11 4.44 15.47
C GLY A 308 12.12 3.27 15.45
N CYS A 309 11.41 3.03 16.54
CA CYS A 309 10.31 2.08 16.60
C CYS A 309 9.31 2.44 17.71
N VAL A 310 8.03 2.26 17.43
CA VAL A 310 6.95 2.31 18.42
C VAL A 310 6.23 0.97 18.41
N GLN A 311 6.15 0.32 19.57
CA GLN A 311 5.35 -0.90 19.72
C GLN A 311 4.19 -0.64 20.66
N PHE A 312 3.05 -1.27 20.43
CA PHE A 312 2.00 -1.29 21.44
C PHE A 312 1.20 -2.58 21.43
N VAL A 313 0.51 -2.88 22.54
CA VAL A 313 -0.43 -4.00 22.68
C VAL A 313 -1.72 -3.50 23.31
N THR A 314 -2.86 -3.83 22.69
CA THR A 314 -4.19 -3.46 23.15
C THR A 314 -5.10 -4.67 23.42
N GLY A 315 -6.21 -4.44 24.09
CA GLY A 315 -7.16 -5.49 24.46
C GLY A 315 -6.70 -6.34 25.64
N TRP A 316 -7.45 -7.40 25.95
CA TRP A 316 -7.15 -8.28 27.08
C TRP A 316 -6.96 -9.73 26.64
N ASN A 317 -6.00 -10.41 27.29
CA ASN A 317 -5.72 -11.81 26.99
C ASN A 317 -6.84 -12.68 27.57
N ASN A 318 -7.63 -13.31 26.70
CA ASN A 318 -8.70 -14.22 27.03
C ASN A 318 -8.30 -15.67 26.71
N PRO A 319 -7.85 -16.45 27.70
CA PRO A 319 -7.46 -17.84 27.50
C PRO A 319 -8.59 -18.73 26.96
N ALA A 320 -9.86 -18.34 27.14
CA ALA A 320 -11.01 -19.08 26.62
C ALA A 320 -11.22 -18.88 25.11
N GLU A 321 -10.70 -17.79 24.54
CA GLU A 321 -10.78 -17.44 23.11
C GLU A 321 -9.45 -17.68 22.38
N ASN A 322 -8.49 -18.39 23.00
CA ASN A 322 -7.15 -18.65 22.45
C ASN A 322 -6.39 -17.38 22.04
N GLY A 323 -6.54 -16.27 22.76
CA GLY A 323 -5.79 -15.06 22.44
C GLY A 323 -6.33 -13.78 23.06
N TYR A 324 -5.90 -12.65 22.53
CA TYR A 324 -6.41 -11.34 22.92
C TYR A 324 -7.80 -11.09 22.34
N THR A 325 -8.60 -10.28 23.03
CA THR A 325 -9.93 -9.81 22.59
C THR A 325 -10.16 -8.38 23.10
N GLY A 326 -11.11 -7.66 22.51
CA GLY A 326 -11.38 -6.25 22.85
C GLY A 326 -10.19 -5.30 22.60
N TYR A 327 -9.36 -5.62 21.61
CA TYR A 327 -8.32 -4.73 21.08
C TYR A 327 -8.92 -3.75 20.07
N ILE A 328 -8.19 -2.68 19.78
CA ILE A 328 -8.62 -1.63 18.85
C ILE A 328 -8.21 -1.98 17.42
N ASN A 329 -8.96 -1.48 16.45
CA ASN A 329 -8.67 -1.64 15.01
C ASN A 329 -8.42 -0.29 14.32
N ASP A 330 -8.20 0.76 15.09
CA ASP A 330 -7.87 2.09 14.61
C ASP A 330 -6.88 2.75 15.57
N TYR A 331 -5.92 3.49 15.02
CA TYR A 331 -4.97 4.27 15.81
C TYR A 331 -4.30 5.36 14.97
N CYS A 332 -3.74 6.35 15.63
CA CYS A 332 -2.80 7.30 15.06
C CYS A 332 -1.60 7.43 15.99
N ILE A 333 -0.39 7.40 15.42
CA ILE A 333 0.86 7.71 16.11
C ILE A 333 1.44 8.96 15.50
N GLU A 334 1.72 9.94 16.34
CA GLU A 334 2.27 11.24 15.95
C GLU A 334 3.48 11.60 16.80
N TYR A 335 4.40 12.39 16.25
CA TYR A 335 5.46 13.03 17.01
C TYR A 335 5.32 14.55 16.97
N TRP A 336 5.87 15.22 17.98
CA TRP A 336 5.93 16.67 18.03
C TRP A 336 7.18 17.19 17.31
N ASN A 337 7.01 17.97 16.25
CA ASN A 337 8.13 18.52 15.48
C ASN A 337 8.68 19.86 16.05
N GLY A 338 8.13 20.33 17.17
CA GLY A 338 8.43 21.65 17.75
C GLY A 338 7.28 22.66 17.60
N ASN A 339 6.42 22.48 16.61
CA ASN A 339 5.30 23.38 16.31
C ASN A 339 3.97 22.65 16.13
N ASP A 340 3.99 21.50 15.46
CA ASP A 340 2.81 20.71 15.12
C ASP A 340 3.03 19.23 15.45
N TRP A 341 1.92 18.53 15.60
CA TRP A 341 1.91 17.08 15.62
C TRP A 341 1.96 16.55 14.19
N VAL A 342 2.86 15.61 13.95
CA VAL A 342 3.11 15.02 12.63
C VAL A 342 2.90 13.51 12.72
N GLU A 343 1.99 12.98 11.91
CA GLU A 343 1.71 11.55 11.82
C GLU A 343 2.92 10.76 11.33
N ILE A 344 3.21 9.64 12.00
CA ILE A 344 4.20 8.64 11.58
C ILE A 344 3.57 7.30 11.23
N ALA A 345 2.39 6.99 11.78
CA ALA A 345 1.60 5.82 11.42
C ALA A 345 0.13 6.02 11.79
N SER A 346 -0.77 5.43 11.01
CA SER A 346 -2.20 5.46 11.29
C SER A 346 -2.89 4.22 10.72
N LEU A 347 -3.99 3.84 11.35
CA LEU A 347 -4.98 2.88 10.91
C LEU A 347 -6.36 3.51 11.18
N ASP A 348 -7.23 3.62 10.18
CA ASP A 348 -8.54 4.26 10.31
C ASP A 348 -9.65 3.20 10.27
N ASP A 349 -10.58 3.25 11.24
CA ASP A 349 -11.76 2.36 11.36
C ASP A 349 -12.72 2.50 10.17
N ASN A 350 -12.63 3.57 9.37
CA ASN A 350 -13.53 3.81 8.24
C ASN A 350 -13.26 2.92 7.01
N VAL A 351 -12.34 1.96 7.10
CA VAL A 351 -12.12 0.94 6.06
C VAL A 351 -12.25 -0.46 6.66
N VAL A 352 -13.41 -0.75 7.25
CA VAL A 352 -13.85 -2.14 7.33
C VAL A 352 -14.31 -2.56 5.94
N VAL A 353 -13.39 -3.12 5.15
CA VAL A 353 -13.76 -4.04 4.07
C VAL A 353 -12.93 -5.29 4.28
N ASP A 354 -13.55 -6.34 4.82
CA ASP A 354 -13.04 -7.72 4.80
C ASP A 354 -12.85 -8.14 3.33
N LYS A 355 -11.77 -7.65 2.71
CA LYS A 355 -11.59 -7.62 1.26
C LYS A 355 -10.33 -8.39 0.92
N ASP A 356 -10.54 -9.62 0.49
CA ASP A 356 -9.54 -10.31 -0.29
C ASP A 356 -9.51 -9.70 -1.69
N LEU A 357 -8.43 -8.99 -2.02
CA LEU A 357 -8.22 -8.30 -3.28
C LEU A 357 -8.09 -9.26 -4.47
N SER A 358 -8.11 -10.58 -4.25
CA SER A 358 -8.16 -11.59 -5.31
C SER A 358 -9.58 -12.03 -5.69
N GLU A 359 -10.59 -11.74 -4.87
CA GLU A 359 -11.97 -12.19 -5.11
C GLU A 359 -12.71 -11.32 -6.13
N GLU A 360 -12.49 -10.00 -6.09
CA GLU A 360 -13.15 -9.02 -6.96
C GLU A 360 -12.12 -8.09 -7.62
N PHE A 361 -12.51 -7.53 -8.77
CA PHE A 361 -11.70 -6.53 -9.46
C PHE A 361 -11.82 -5.16 -8.78
N HIS A 362 -10.68 -4.51 -8.55
CA HIS A 362 -10.57 -3.20 -7.93
C HIS A 362 -9.79 -2.23 -8.79
N THR A 363 -10.09 -0.95 -8.63
CA THR A 363 -9.37 0.13 -9.33
C THR A 363 -8.29 0.70 -8.44
N TYR A 364 -7.09 0.77 -8.98
CA TYR A 364 -5.93 1.40 -8.37
C TYR A 364 -5.52 2.53 -9.30
N ALA A 365 -5.40 3.74 -8.77
CA ALA A 365 -5.06 4.88 -9.60
C ALA A 365 -4.11 5.86 -8.94
N LEU A 366 -3.48 6.66 -9.79
CA LEU A 366 -2.56 7.73 -9.41
C LEU A 366 -2.88 8.96 -10.23
N GLU A 367 -3.17 10.06 -9.55
CA GLU A 367 -2.98 11.38 -10.13
C GLU A 367 -1.53 11.82 -9.91
N TRP A 368 -0.78 11.95 -11.00
CA TRP A 368 0.60 12.39 -11.00
C TRP A 368 0.71 13.75 -11.67
N ASN A 369 1.15 14.76 -10.92
CA ASN A 369 1.39 16.10 -11.44
C ASN A 369 2.74 16.67 -10.94
N GLU A 370 3.03 17.91 -11.30
CA GLU A 370 4.30 18.56 -10.95
C GLU A 370 4.47 18.78 -9.45
N ASP A 371 3.39 19.03 -8.73
CA ASP A 371 3.43 19.40 -7.31
C ASP A 371 3.26 18.19 -6.39
N GLU A 372 2.45 17.22 -6.79
CA GLU A 372 2.02 16.12 -5.94
C GLU A 372 1.69 14.82 -6.70
N LEU A 373 1.61 13.75 -5.91
CA LEU A 373 1.20 12.41 -6.25
C LEU A 373 0.01 12.07 -5.34
N ILE A 374 -1.11 11.66 -5.92
CA ILE A 374 -2.35 11.36 -5.20
C ILE A 374 -2.81 9.96 -5.62
N TRP A 375 -2.88 9.04 -4.67
CA TRP A 375 -3.29 7.66 -4.92
C TRP A 375 -4.76 7.47 -4.59
N TYR A 376 -5.41 6.66 -5.41
CA TYR A 376 -6.80 6.28 -5.26
C TYR A 376 -6.96 4.76 -5.26
N PHE A 377 -7.89 4.29 -4.43
CA PHE A 377 -8.37 2.93 -4.44
C PHE A 377 -9.91 2.95 -4.51
N ASP A 378 -10.48 2.27 -5.51
CA ASP A 378 -11.92 2.30 -5.79
C ASP A 378 -12.49 3.73 -5.85
N GLY A 379 -11.78 4.61 -6.56
CA GLY A 379 -12.12 6.02 -6.76
C GLY A 379 -11.96 6.91 -5.52
N LYS A 380 -11.54 6.37 -4.36
CA LYS A 380 -11.32 7.14 -3.14
C LYS A 380 -9.85 7.45 -2.96
N GLU A 381 -9.52 8.70 -2.65
CA GLU A 381 -8.16 9.09 -2.28
C GLU A 381 -7.74 8.37 -0.99
N ILE A 382 -6.60 7.68 -1.04
CA ILE A 382 -6.02 6.95 0.10
C ILE A 382 -4.65 7.47 0.51
N ARG A 383 -4.01 8.28 -0.34
CA ARG A 383 -2.72 8.90 -0.04
C ARG A 383 -2.49 10.13 -0.91
N ARG A 384 -1.82 11.12 -0.31
CA ARG A 384 -1.27 12.29 -0.99
C ARG A 384 0.17 12.53 -0.55
N LEU A 385 1.06 12.80 -1.50
CA LEU A 385 2.47 13.08 -1.26
C LEU A 385 2.96 14.18 -2.20
N LYS A 386 3.77 15.10 -1.70
CA LYS A 386 4.48 16.05 -2.58
C LYS A 386 5.35 15.30 -3.60
N ASN A 387 5.37 15.75 -4.85
CA ASN A 387 6.25 15.18 -5.87
C ASN A 387 7.67 15.69 -5.66
N TYR A 388 8.55 14.83 -5.13
CA TYR A 388 9.93 15.20 -4.82
C TYR A 388 10.91 14.93 -5.96
N CYS A 389 10.61 14.01 -6.87
CA CYS A 389 11.60 13.52 -7.84
C CYS A 389 11.03 13.01 -9.18
N ALA A 390 9.72 12.80 -9.30
CA ALA A 390 9.11 12.19 -10.48
C ALA A 390 8.79 13.24 -11.55
N PHE A 391 9.81 13.68 -12.28
CA PHE A 391 9.73 14.78 -13.26
C PHE A 391 10.11 14.40 -14.69
N TYR A 392 10.12 13.10 -15.01
CA TYR A 392 10.53 12.58 -16.31
C TYR A 392 9.53 11.55 -16.83
N GLU A 393 9.42 11.37 -18.15
CA GLU A 393 8.48 10.42 -18.74
C GLU A 393 8.81 8.99 -18.28
N SER A 394 7.77 8.17 -18.09
CA SER A 394 7.92 6.76 -17.72
C SER A 394 6.85 5.91 -18.40
N PRO A 395 7.17 4.65 -18.78
CA PRO A 395 6.15 3.66 -19.09
C PRO A 395 5.39 3.23 -17.83
N VAL A 396 4.22 2.64 -18.05
CA VAL A 396 3.45 1.90 -17.06
C VAL A 396 3.90 0.45 -17.05
N TRP A 397 4.00 -0.15 -15.86
CA TRP A 397 4.38 -1.54 -15.66
C TRP A 397 3.28 -2.33 -14.94
N LEU A 398 3.10 -3.57 -15.36
CA LEU A 398 2.27 -4.58 -14.69
C LEU A 398 3.11 -5.82 -14.43
N SER A 399 3.08 -6.34 -13.20
CA SER A 399 3.89 -7.50 -12.80
C SER A 399 3.21 -8.33 -11.74
N LEU A 400 3.23 -9.66 -11.91
CA LEU A 400 3.06 -10.61 -10.81
C LEU A 400 4.43 -11.17 -10.44
N ALA A 401 5.01 -10.84 -9.29
CA ALA A 401 6.27 -11.41 -8.81
C ALA A 401 6.06 -12.46 -7.72
N ILE A 402 6.95 -13.44 -7.64
CA ILE A 402 7.08 -14.28 -6.43
C ILE A 402 8.26 -13.74 -5.64
N THR A 403 8.06 -13.35 -4.39
CA THR A 403 9.11 -12.76 -3.56
C THR A 403 9.12 -13.38 -2.16
N TYR A 404 10.26 -13.33 -1.47
CA TYR A 404 10.30 -13.73 -0.06
C TYR A 404 9.73 -12.66 0.89
N GLY A 405 9.52 -11.43 0.41
CA GLY A 405 9.04 -10.30 1.20
C GLY A 405 7.52 -10.19 1.25
N SER A 406 6.81 -10.80 0.30
CA SER A 406 5.35 -10.72 0.14
C SER A 406 4.60 -11.87 0.83
N GLY A 407 5.21 -12.48 1.85
CA GLY A 407 4.68 -13.62 2.58
C GLY A 407 5.30 -14.98 2.21
N LYS A 408 4.70 -16.06 2.73
CA LYS A 408 5.24 -17.41 2.61
C LYS A 408 4.94 -17.97 1.22
N VAL A 409 5.99 -18.31 0.48
CA VAL A 409 5.85 -18.99 -0.82
C VAL A 409 5.57 -20.48 -0.60
N GLY A 410 4.37 -20.92 -0.98
CA GLY A 410 3.96 -22.33 -0.94
C GLY A 410 3.57 -22.89 -2.32
N PRO A 411 3.24 -24.19 -2.42
CA PRO A 411 2.79 -24.82 -3.66
C PRO A 411 1.51 -24.21 -4.24
N GLU A 412 0.67 -23.58 -3.41
CA GLU A 412 -0.56 -22.87 -3.80
C GLU A 412 -0.33 -21.70 -4.76
N VAL A 413 0.91 -21.22 -4.90
CA VAL A 413 1.27 -20.17 -5.87
C VAL A 413 1.16 -20.66 -7.32
N ASP A 414 1.36 -21.96 -7.56
CA ASP A 414 1.35 -22.51 -8.93
C ASP A 414 -0.04 -22.37 -9.59
N GLY A 415 -0.08 -21.74 -10.76
CA GLY A 415 -1.31 -21.49 -11.52
C GLY A 415 -2.11 -20.28 -11.05
N THR A 416 -1.68 -19.57 -10.00
CA THR A 416 -2.30 -18.29 -9.61
C THR A 416 -1.97 -17.19 -10.60
N GLN A 417 -2.82 -16.15 -10.66
CA GLN A 417 -2.66 -15.05 -11.62
C GLN A 417 -3.11 -13.73 -11.04
N MET A 418 -2.36 -12.67 -11.33
CA MET A 418 -2.90 -11.31 -11.28
C MET A 418 -3.70 -11.11 -12.56
N GLU A 419 -4.96 -10.73 -12.42
CA GLU A 419 -5.88 -10.61 -13.55
C GLU A 419 -6.33 -9.16 -13.71
N VAL A 420 -6.06 -8.61 -14.89
CA VAL A 420 -6.21 -7.19 -15.23
C VAL A 420 -7.32 -7.04 -16.26
N ASP A 421 -8.33 -6.25 -15.90
CA ASP A 421 -9.49 -5.93 -16.73
C ASP A 421 -9.17 -4.81 -17.72
N TYR A 422 -8.60 -3.70 -17.24
CA TYR A 422 -8.15 -2.63 -18.13
C TYR A 422 -7.03 -1.79 -17.53
N VAL A 423 -6.37 -1.04 -18.42
CA VAL A 423 -5.51 0.09 -18.09
C VAL A 423 -6.00 1.32 -18.84
N LYS A 424 -6.14 2.45 -18.14
CA LYS A 424 -6.53 3.73 -18.73
C LYS A 424 -5.64 4.86 -18.24
N ILE A 425 -5.32 5.76 -19.14
CA ILE A 425 -4.47 6.92 -18.86
C ILE A 425 -5.10 8.16 -19.46
N TRP A 426 -5.26 9.17 -18.63
CA TRP A 426 -5.74 10.48 -19.01
C TRP A 426 -4.67 11.53 -18.78
N GLN A 427 -4.64 12.53 -19.64
CA GLN A 427 -3.82 13.73 -19.44
C GLN A 427 -4.69 14.98 -19.53
N GLU A 428 -4.26 16.03 -18.85
CA GLU A 428 -4.94 17.32 -18.95
C GLU A 428 -4.78 17.87 -20.36
N ARG A 429 -5.87 18.38 -20.93
CA ARG A 429 -5.88 18.91 -22.30
C ARG A 429 -4.80 19.97 -22.49
N GLY A 430 -3.99 19.81 -23.52
CA GLY A 430 -2.86 20.69 -23.84
C GLY A 430 -1.56 20.38 -23.08
N LYS A 431 -1.54 19.33 -22.24
CA LYS A 431 -0.34 18.79 -21.56
C LYS A 431 -0.05 17.34 -21.95
N GLU A 432 -0.61 16.86 -23.05
CA GLU A 432 -0.44 15.49 -23.51
C GLU A 432 1.01 15.21 -23.93
N THR A 433 1.52 14.03 -23.59
CA THR A 433 2.86 13.59 -23.99
C THR A 433 2.81 13.20 -25.47
N VAL A 434 3.67 13.79 -26.30
CA VAL A 434 3.81 13.35 -27.70
C VAL A 434 4.54 12.00 -27.70
N GLN A 435 3.86 10.95 -28.17
CA GLN A 435 4.48 9.63 -28.32
C GLN A 435 5.54 9.68 -29.42
N ASP A 436 6.81 9.81 -29.04
CA ASP A 436 7.93 9.58 -29.94
C ASP A 436 8.29 8.09 -29.89
N GLU A 437 8.12 7.35 -31.00
CA GLU A 437 8.50 5.93 -31.10
C GLU A 437 10.01 5.74 -31.35
N SER A 438 10.81 6.81 -31.46
CA SER A 438 12.24 6.73 -31.80
C SER A 438 13.08 5.92 -30.80
N TRP A 439 12.56 5.64 -29.60
CA TRP A 439 13.19 4.78 -28.61
C TRP A 439 12.99 3.28 -28.87
N LEU A 440 12.00 2.86 -29.68
CA LEU A 440 11.80 1.45 -30.07
C LEU A 440 12.92 0.91 -30.98
N GLN A 441 13.71 1.81 -31.58
CA GLN A 441 14.80 1.46 -32.50
C GLN A 441 16.18 1.41 -31.84
N ARG A 442 16.29 1.63 -30.52
CA ARG A 442 17.57 1.84 -29.82
C ARG A 442 18.04 0.67 -28.98
#